data_AF-A0A8S3UVM6-F1
#
_entry.id   AF-A0A8S3UVM6-F1
#
_cell.length_a   1.000
_cell.length_b   1.000
_cell.length_c   1.000
_cell.angle_alpha   90.00
_cell.angle_beta   90.00
_cell.angle_gamma   90.00
#
_symmetry.space_group_name_H-M   'P 1'
#
loop_
_entity.id
_entity.type
_entity.pdbx_description
1 polymer ?
#
loop_
_entity_poly.entity_id
_entity_poly.type
_entity_poly.pdbx_seq_one_letter_code
_entity_poly.pdbx_strand_id
1 'polypeptide(L)'
;MTESSGLSTLKRKIPRDLQRQVDDIQIKIPRTTGPHDDLDNSKKRWLVVGICLHNIISPVLRNYVVPVITKLCYSLTRLHKINQQTYRSYLRRYPPTNKELNYEAINSNKDKFKWRRALYDYRVKSPVDLSRLFLQTHMAHFTAFDDSCDSSALLGIIVNIDRFPAIVQADAKKIRSNIRNPWAHCDFSAWTATKYTDSFKLMGQLITNLRLSNREENSILGELNRWATNGKNFLSGTGLDVEIVDGFRQQTHILSEYVQRVCTRTDSQFDTVQKELTDLESVSNI
;
A
#
# COMPACT_ATOMS: atom_id res chain seq x y z
N MET A 1 62.08 42.82 -15.48
CA MET A 1 61.40 41.90 -16.42
C MET A 1 61.02 40.68 -15.61
N THR A 2 59.78 40.61 -15.14
CA THR A 2 59.25 39.46 -14.40
C THR A 2 57.74 39.39 -14.56
N GLU A 3 57.30 38.15 -14.74
CA GLU A 3 56.00 37.56 -14.38
C GLU A 3 54.75 37.83 -15.24
N SER A 4 54.49 36.82 -16.07
CA SER A 4 53.17 36.39 -16.51
C SER A 4 52.43 35.72 -15.35
N SER A 5 51.29 36.28 -14.94
CA SER A 5 50.15 35.57 -14.35
C SER A 5 48.91 36.15 -15.05
N GLY A 6 47.98 35.39 -15.62
CA GLY A 6 47.48 34.09 -15.22
C GLY A 6 46.05 34.28 -14.71
N LEU A 7 45.08 34.57 -15.59
CA LEU A 7 43.66 34.43 -15.24
C LEU A 7 42.96 33.53 -16.26
N SER A 8 43.03 32.25 -15.93
CA SER A 8 42.30 31.14 -16.52
C SER A 8 40.82 31.47 -16.71
N THR A 9 40.32 31.25 -17.91
CA THR A 9 38.89 31.07 -18.18
C THR A 9 38.38 29.93 -17.31
N LEU A 10 37.65 30.28 -16.24
CA LEU A 10 36.88 29.35 -15.43
C LEU A 10 35.76 28.77 -16.30
N LYS A 11 36.08 27.73 -17.09
CA LYS A 11 35.08 26.79 -17.60
C LYS A 11 34.40 26.18 -16.38
N ARG A 12 33.27 26.76 -15.97
CA ARG A 12 32.44 26.21 -14.89
C ARG A 12 31.90 24.87 -15.37
N LYS A 13 32.58 23.79 -14.96
CA LYS A 13 32.10 22.42 -15.02
C LYS A 13 30.94 22.29 -14.03
N ILE A 14 29.96 21.46 -14.40
CA ILE A 14 28.91 20.99 -13.49
C ILE A 14 29.59 20.57 -12.17
N PRO A 15 29.14 21.08 -11.01
CA PRO A 15 29.65 20.69 -9.70
C PRO A 15 29.70 19.16 -9.59
N ARG A 16 30.84 18.60 -9.15
CA ARG A 16 31.10 17.15 -9.22
C ARG A 16 30.07 16.33 -8.46
N ASP A 17 29.47 16.91 -7.45
CA ASP A 17 28.37 16.39 -6.64
C ASP A 17 27.05 16.29 -7.43
N LEU A 18 26.73 17.29 -8.26
CA LEU A 18 25.58 17.26 -9.15
C LEU A 18 25.81 16.31 -10.33
N GLN A 19 27.02 16.32 -10.91
CA GLN A 19 27.38 15.36 -11.95
C GLN A 19 27.32 13.92 -11.41
N ARG A 20 27.83 13.67 -10.20
CA ARG A 20 27.68 12.38 -9.53
C ARG A 20 26.23 12.00 -9.27
N GLN A 21 25.35 12.94 -8.92
CA GLN A 21 23.93 12.65 -8.74
C GLN A 21 23.25 12.30 -10.06
N VAL A 22 23.56 13.01 -11.15
CA VAL A 22 23.06 12.70 -12.50
C VAL A 22 23.58 11.35 -12.97
N ASP A 23 24.88 11.09 -12.77
CA ASP A 23 25.51 9.82 -13.12
C ASP A 23 24.95 8.68 -12.24
N ASP A 24 24.75 8.90 -10.95
CA ASP A 24 24.10 7.93 -10.04
C ASP A 24 22.66 7.64 -10.46
N ILE A 25 21.91 8.63 -10.93
CA ILE A 25 20.54 8.44 -11.44
C ILE A 25 20.57 7.65 -12.75
N GLN A 26 21.53 7.93 -13.64
CA GLN A 26 21.72 7.18 -14.90
C GLN A 26 22.29 5.78 -14.70
N ILE A 27 23.05 5.53 -13.62
CA ILE A 27 23.60 4.22 -13.24
C ILE A 27 22.56 3.41 -12.45
N LYS A 28 21.74 4.04 -11.60
CA LYS A 28 20.67 3.39 -10.81
C LYS A 28 19.43 3.04 -11.61
N ILE A 29 19.24 3.64 -12.79
CA ILE A 29 18.25 3.19 -13.77
C ILE A 29 19.01 2.35 -14.80
N PRO A 30 18.99 1.01 -14.74
CA PRO A 30 19.56 0.20 -15.79
C PRO A 30 18.89 0.58 -17.11
N ARG A 31 19.66 1.13 -18.06
CA ARG A 31 19.27 1.12 -19.48
C ARG A 31 19.38 -0.32 -19.95
N THR A 32 18.35 -1.11 -19.69
CA THR A 32 18.23 -2.45 -20.26
C THR A 32 17.83 -2.28 -21.72
N THR A 33 18.81 -2.25 -22.62
CA THR A 33 18.61 -2.49 -24.07
C THR A 33 18.61 -3.99 -24.39
N GLY A 34 18.14 -4.81 -23.44
CA GLY A 34 17.78 -6.21 -23.67
C GLY A 34 16.29 -6.32 -24.04
N PRO A 35 15.80 -7.50 -24.44
CA PRO A 35 14.36 -7.71 -24.58
C PRO A 35 13.72 -7.29 -23.25
N HIS A 36 12.70 -6.43 -23.33
CA HIS A 36 11.92 -5.95 -22.19
C HIS A 36 11.74 -7.12 -21.22
N ASP A 37 12.31 -7.05 -20.02
CA ASP A 37 12.45 -8.19 -19.10
C ASP A 37 11.06 -8.51 -18.54
N ASP A 38 10.26 -9.16 -19.39
CA ASP A 38 8.85 -9.40 -19.20
C ASP A 38 8.72 -10.43 -18.08
N LEU A 39 7.96 -10.09 -17.05
CA LEU A 39 7.75 -10.98 -15.92
C LEU A 39 7.26 -12.35 -16.42
N ASP A 40 7.82 -13.43 -15.88
CA ASP A 40 7.26 -14.77 -16.11
C ASP A 40 5.76 -14.78 -15.79
N ASN A 41 5.00 -15.57 -16.55
CA ASN A 41 3.56 -15.71 -16.38
C ASN A 41 3.14 -16.04 -14.94
N SER A 42 3.92 -16.81 -14.21
CA SER A 42 3.62 -17.21 -12.83
C SER A 42 3.77 -16.01 -11.88
N LYS A 43 4.86 -15.24 -12.00
CA LYS A 43 5.02 -13.95 -11.32
C LYS A 43 3.91 -12.95 -11.67
N LYS A 44 3.53 -12.83 -12.94
CA LYS A 44 2.42 -11.96 -13.36
C LYS A 44 1.10 -12.36 -12.71
N ARG A 45 0.77 -13.65 -12.70
CA ARG A 45 -0.46 -14.15 -12.05
C ARG A 45 -0.47 -13.85 -10.55
N TRP A 46 0.64 -14.11 -9.87
CA TRP A 46 0.81 -13.77 -8.46
C TRP A 46 0.59 -12.27 -8.22
N LEU A 47 1.20 -11.42 -9.05
CA LEU A 47 1.11 -9.97 -8.91
C LEU A 47 -0.32 -9.44 -9.19
N VAL A 48 -0.95 -9.87 -10.28
CA VAL A 48 -2.34 -9.49 -10.61
C VAL A 48 -3.31 -9.89 -9.50
N VAL A 49 -3.18 -11.11 -8.96
CA VAL A 49 -4.03 -11.57 -7.86
C VAL A 49 -3.78 -10.74 -6.60
N GLY A 50 -2.53 -10.41 -6.30
CA GLY A 50 -2.17 -9.51 -5.19
C GLY A 50 -2.79 -8.13 -5.32
N ILE A 51 -2.70 -7.53 -6.51
CA ILE A 51 -3.33 -6.24 -6.83
C ILE A 51 -4.84 -6.31 -6.60
N CYS A 52 -5.51 -7.34 -7.12
CA CYS A 52 -6.96 -7.49 -6.91
C CYS A 52 -7.31 -7.67 -5.43
N LEU A 53 -6.53 -8.47 -4.70
CA LEU A 53 -6.75 -8.72 -3.28
C LEU A 53 -6.63 -7.42 -2.46
N HIS A 54 -5.64 -6.57 -2.77
CA HIS A 54 -5.38 -5.34 -2.03
C HIS A 54 -6.24 -4.16 -2.50
N ASN A 55 -6.35 -3.93 -3.80
CA ASN A 55 -6.98 -2.71 -4.35
C ASN A 55 -8.48 -2.88 -4.63
N ILE A 56 -8.98 -4.11 -4.77
CA ILE A 56 -10.40 -4.36 -5.07
C ILE A 56 -11.08 -5.02 -3.88
N ILE A 57 -10.58 -6.18 -3.43
CA ILE A 57 -11.25 -6.96 -2.39
C ILE A 57 -11.15 -6.29 -1.02
N SER A 58 -9.96 -5.80 -0.62
CA SER A 58 -9.79 -5.24 0.72
C SER A 58 -10.67 -4.01 0.98
N PRO A 59 -10.78 -3.01 0.08
CA PRO A 59 -11.68 -1.87 0.28
C PRO A 59 -13.15 -2.28 0.45
N VAL A 60 -13.62 -3.22 -0.38
CA VAL A 60 -14.99 -3.73 -0.31
C VAL A 60 -15.23 -4.42 1.03
N LEU A 61 -14.29 -5.27 1.45
CA LEU A 61 -14.38 -5.95 2.74
C LEU A 61 -14.30 -4.99 3.93
N ARG A 62 -13.50 -3.92 3.87
CA ARG A 62 -13.48 -2.88 4.92
C ARG A 62 -14.85 -2.25 5.10
N ASN A 63 -15.45 -1.78 4.01
CA ASN A 63 -16.77 -1.16 4.04
C ASN A 63 -17.85 -2.12 4.54
N TYR A 64 -17.73 -3.41 4.20
CA TYR A 64 -18.65 -4.45 4.67
C TYR A 64 -18.48 -4.79 6.16
N VAL A 65 -17.25 -4.85 6.66
CA VAL A 65 -16.91 -5.24 8.03
C VAL A 65 -17.25 -4.15 9.05
N VAL A 66 -16.97 -2.88 8.74
CA VAL A 66 -17.08 -1.76 9.68
C VAL A 66 -18.45 -1.67 10.37
N PRO A 67 -19.59 -1.70 9.65
CA PRO A 67 -20.91 -1.60 10.28
C PRO A 67 -21.22 -2.78 11.22
N VAL A 68 -20.77 -3.99 10.86
CA VAL A 68 -21.00 -5.21 11.65
C VAL A 68 -20.23 -5.14 12.96
N ILE A 69 -18.95 -4.78 12.90
CA ILE A 69 -18.10 -4.66 14.10
C ILE A 69 -18.57 -3.52 15.01
N THR A 70 -18.97 -2.40 14.42
CA THR A 70 -19.49 -1.25 15.17
C THR A 70 -20.72 -1.65 15.98
N LYS A 71 -21.70 -2.30 15.34
CA LYS A 71 -22.91 -2.81 16.03
C LYS A 71 -22.56 -3.84 17.11
N LEU A 72 -21.64 -4.75 16.82
CA LEU A 72 -21.19 -5.75 17.79
C LEU A 72 -20.52 -5.10 19.01
N CYS A 73 -19.69 -4.08 18.79
CA CYS A 73 -19.03 -3.32 19.85
C CYS A 73 -20.03 -2.67 20.79
N TYR A 74 -21.08 -2.04 20.26
CA TYR A 74 -22.16 -1.49 21.09
C TYR A 74 -22.89 -2.57 21.88
N SER A 75 -23.20 -3.71 21.27
CA SER A 75 -23.86 -4.84 21.93
C SER A 75 -23.04 -5.38 23.10
N LEU A 76 -21.75 -5.65 22.88
CA LEU A 76 -20.84 -6.16 23.91
C LEU A 76 -20.54 -5.13 25.00
N THR A 77 -20.50 -3.85 24.66
CA THR A 77 -20.41 -2.76 25.64
C THR A 77 -21.61 -2.77 26.57
N ARG A 78 -22.82 -2.94 26.03
CA ARG A 78 -24.05 -2.95 26.83
C ARG A 78 -24.13 -4.19 27.73
N LEU A 79 -23.90 -5.37 27.16
CA LEU A 79 -24.14 -6.68 27.79
C LEU A 79 -22.99 -7.15 28.69
N HIS A 80 -21.75 -6.94 28.26
CA HIS A 80 -20.56 -7.48 28.94
C HIS A 80 -19.64 -6.41 29.51
N LYS A 81 -20.04 -5.13 29.42
CA LYS A 81 -19.25 -3.97 29.85
C LYS A 81 -17.80 -4.04 29.34
N ILE A 82 -17.64 -4.46 28.07
CA ILE A 82 -16.33 -4.80 27.49
C ILE A 82 -15.32 -3.64 27.52
N ASN A 83 -15.82 -2.41 27.59
CA ASN A 83 -15.04 -1.18 27.74
C ASN A 83 -14.55 -0.90 29.18
N GLN A 84 -14.99 -1.66 30.18
CA GLN A 84 -14.70 -1.48 31.61
C GLN A 84 -14.07 -2.73 32.25
N GLN A 85 -13.72 -3.73 31.45
CA GLN A 85 -13.23 -5.02 31.95
C GLN A 85 -11.84 -4.90 32.60
N THR A 86 -11.60 -5.78 33.57
CA THR A 86 -10.33 -5.93 34.29
C THR A 86 -9.83 -7.36 34.16
N TYR A 87 -8.58 -7.64 34.58
CA TYR A 87 -8.03 -8.99 34.61
C TYR A 87 -8.91 -10.02 35.32
N ARG A 88 -9.64 -9.60 36.36
CA ARG A 88 -10.50 -10.49 37.15
C ARG A 88 -11.86 -10.77 36.49
N SER A 89 -12.31 -9.92 35.56
CA SER A 89 -13.69 -9.92 35.07
C SER A 89 -13.83 -9.73 33.55
N TYR A 90 -12.79 -10.04 32.78
CA TYR A 90 -12.83 -9.90 31.32
C TYR A 90 -13.55 -11.06 30.63
N LEU A 91 -14.09 -10.77 29.45
CA LEU A 91 -14.75 -11.77 28.61
C LEU A 91 -13.68 -12.63 27.93
N ARG A 92 -13.36 -13.79 28.52
CA ARG A 92 -12.33 -14.69 27.98
C ARG A 92 -12.65 -15.24 26.59
N ARG A 93 -13.93 -15.56 26.38
CA ARG A 93 -14.42 -16.18 25.15
C ARG A 93 -15.66 -15.47 24.68
N TYR A 94 -15.79 -15.32 23.37
CA TYR A 94 -16.96 -14.72 22.74
C TYR A 94 -18.11 -15.73 22.62
N PRO A 95 -19.24 -15.51 23.31
CA PRO A 95 -20.48 -16.22 23.01
C PRO A 95 -21.06 -15.60 21.73
N PRO A 96 -21.44 -16.36 20.69
CA PRO A 96 -21.87 -17.77 20.68
C PRO A 96 -20.85 -18.79 20.13
N THR A 97 -19.71 -18.35 19.58
CA THR A 97 -18.75 -19.24 18.90
C THR A 97 -17.71 -19.86 19.82
N ASN A 98 -17.70 -19.48 21.11
CA ASN A 98 -16.72 -19.88 22.11
C ASN A 98 -15.26 -19.53 21.72
N LYS A 99 -15.09 -18.58 20.79
CA LYS A 99 -13.79 -18.10 20.31
C LYS A 99 -13.04 -17.41 21.45
N GLU A 100 -11.81 -17.82 21.71
CA GLU A 100 -10.94 -17.13 22.67
C GLU A 100 -10.58 -15.73 22.15
N LEU A 101 -10.76 -14.73 23.01
CA LEU A 101 -10.50 -13.33 22.69
C LEU A 101 -9.04 -12.97 23.01
N ASN A 102 -8.35 -12.44 22.01
CA ASN A 102 -6.93 -12.15 22.05
C ASN A 102 -6.64 -10.75 22.64
N TYR A 103 -6.68 -10.63 23.97
CA TYR A 103 -6.36 -9.36 24.64
C TYR A 103 -4.88 -8.95 24.52
N GLU A 104 -3.99 -9.82 24.07
CA GLU A 104 -2.60 -9.46 23.77
C GLU A 104 -2.52 -8.47 22.59
N ALA A 105 -3.51 -8.52 21.69
CA ALA A 105 -3.56 -7.75 20.45
C ALA A 105 -4.10 -6.32 20.60
N ILE A 106 -4.53 -5.91 21.80
CA ILE A 106 -5.06 -4.55 22.04
C ILE A 106 -4.20 -3.79 23.06
N ASN A 107 -4.34 -2.47 23.11
CA ASN A 107 -3.72 -1.59 24.11
C ASN A 107 -2.18 -1.72 24.25
N SER A 108 -1.51 -2.25 23.22
CA SER A 108 -0.08 -2.62 23.26
C SER A 108 0.26 -3.60 24.39
N ASN A 109 -0.69 -4.45 24.79
CA ASN A 109 -0.54 -5.36 25.93
C ASN A 109 0.65 -6.30 25.76
N LYS A 110 0.81 -6.91 24.57
CA LYS A 110 1.95 -7.78 24.29
C LYS A 110 3.29 -7.05 24.41
N ASP A 111 3.39 -5.84 23.86
CA ASP A 111 4.66 -5.10 23.82
C ASP A 111 5.05 -4.60 25.21
N LYS A 112 4.07 -4.10 25.98
CA LYS A 112 4.31 -3.53 27.32
C LYS A 112 4.53 -4.58 28.39
N PHE A 113 3.74 -5.66 28.38
CA PHE A 113 3.66 -6.58 29.51
C PHE A 113 4.08 -8.00 29.16
N LYS A 114 4.35 -8.31 27.88
CA LYS A 114 4.78 -9.63 27.40
C LYS A 114 3.87 -10.74 27.95
N TRP A 115 4.39 -11.63 28.79
CA TRP A 115 3.64 -12.74 29.39
C TRP A 115 2.84 -12.36 30.66
N ARG A 116 2.99 -11.14 31.20
CA ARG A 116 2.36 -10.69 32.44
C ARG A 116 0.90 -10.27 32.22
N ARG A 117 0.04 -11.24 31.89
CA ARG A 117 -1.38 -11.03 31.56
C ARG A 117 -2.18 -10.27 32.64
N ALA A 118 -1.80 -10.42 33.91
CA ALA A 118 -2.44 -9.69 35.01
C ALA A 118 -2.32 -8.15 34.91
N LEU A 119 -1.34 -7.64 34.15
CA LEU A 119 -1.09 -6.21 33.97
C LEU A 119 -1.72 -5.63 32.69
N TYR A 120 -2.36 -6.46 31.87
CA TYR A 120 -2.96 -5.99 30.61
C TYR A 120 -4.10 -5.00 30.86
N ASP A 121 -4.25 -4.05 29.94
CA ASP A 121 -5.46 -3.24 29.82
C ASP A 121 -6.52 -4.03 29.04
N TYR A 122 -7.52 -4.53 29.76
CA TYR A 122 -8.62 -5.34 29.22
C TYR A 122 -9.78 -4.53 28.63
N ARG A 123 -9.69 -3.19 28.65
CA ARG A 123 -10.75 -2.33 28.13
C ARG A 123 -10.70 -2.28 26.61
N VAL A 124 -11.81 -2.64 25.96
CA VAL A 124 -12.01 -2.41 24.52
C VAL A 124 -12.51 -0.99 24.32
N LYS A 125 -11.70 -0.12 23.71
CA LYS A 125 -11.98 1.33 23.61
C LYS A 125 -12.65 1.70 22.29
N SER A 126 -12.58 0.83 21.29
CA SER A 126 -13.06 1.10 19.94
C SER A 126 -13.50 -0.17 19.21
N PRO A 127 -14.27 -0.03 18.10
CA PRO A 127 -14.54 -1.13 17.18
C PRO A 127 -13.25 -1.77 16.61
N VAL A 128 -12.18 -0.97 16.46
CA VAL A 128 -10.86 -1.46 16.01
C VAL A 128 -10.23 -2.37 17.07
N ASP A 129 -10.28 -2.00 18.35
CA ASP A 129 -9.80 -2.89 19.42
C ASP A 129 -10.60 -4.18 19.45
N LEU A 130 -11.93 -4.08 19.29
CA LEU A 130 -12.78 -5.26 19.26
C LEU A 130 -12.38 -6.22 18.13
N SER A 131 -12.16 -5.72 16.92
CA SER A 131 -11.79 -6.57 15.79
C SER A 131 -10.45 -7.28 16.00
N ARG A 132 -9.46 -6.61 16.60
CA ARG A 132 -8.16 -7.22 16.97
C ARG A 132 -8.31 -8.40 17.93
N LEU A 133 -9.30 -8.39 18.83
CA LEU A 133 -9.55 -9.52 19.74
C LEU A 133 -9.89 -10.84 19.01
N PHE A 134 -10.44 -10.78 17.79
CA PHE A 134 -10.80 -11.97 17.01
C PHE A 134 -9.65 -12.51 16.16
N LEU A 135 -8.50 -11.85 16.19
CA LEU A 135 -7.37 -12.11 15.31
C LEU A 135 -6.17 -12.69 16.05
N GLN A 136 -5.31 -13.38 15.31
CA GLN A 136 -3.97 -13.71 15.79
C GLN A 136 -3.14 -12.44 15.85
N THR A 137 -2.20 -12.37 16.80
CA THR A 137 -1.47 -11.13 17.08
C THR A 137 -0.73 -10.58 15.86
N HIS A 138 -0.16 -11.44 15.00
CA HIS A 138 0.54 -11.01 13.79
C HIS A 138 -0.38 -10.40 12.70
N MET A 139 -1.71 -10.54 12.84
CA MET A 139 -2.70 -9.95 11.93
C MET A 139 -3.29 -8.65 12.49
N ALA A 140 -3.03 -8.33 13.75
CA ALA A 140 -3.73 -7.30 14.50
C ALA A 140 -2.97 -5.96 14.56
N HIS A 141 -2.07 -5.70 13.61
CA HIS A 141 -1.19 -4.53 13.61
C HIS A 141 -1.80 -3.25 13.00
N PHE A 142 -3.00 -3.33 12.42
CA PHE A 142 -3.69 -2.18 11.81
C PHE A 142 -4.17 -1.19 12.86
N THR A 143 -4.12 0.11 12.57
CA THR A 143 -4.49 1.20 13.50
C THR A 143 -5.94 1.67 13.33
N ALA A 144 -6.49 1.51 12.14
CA ALA A 144 -7.88 1.80 11.79
C ALA A 144 -8.37 0.86 10.68
N PHE A 145 -9.64 0.97 10.29
CA PHE A 145 -10.18 0.30 9.11
C PHE A 145 -9.82 1.07 7.83
N ASP A 146 -8.52 1.29 7.61
CA ASP A 146 -7.94 2.00 6.48
C ASP A 146 -6.96 1.07 5.72
N ASP A 147 -6.03 1.65 4.95
CA ASP A 147 -5.02 0.90 4.18
C ASP A 147 -4.00 0.14 5.03
N SER A 148 -3.92 0.40 6.34
CA SER A 148 -3.17 -0.44 7.26
C SER A 148 -3.87 -1.78 7.56
N CYS A 149 -5.18 -1.89 7.33
CA CYS A 149 -5.98 -3.09 7.54
C CYS A 149 -5.90 -4.02 6.34
N ASP A 150 -4.91 -4.92 6.36
CA ASP A 150 -4.66 -5.85 5.26
C ASP A 150 -5.81 -6.87 5.08
N SER A 151 -5.81 -7.53 3.92
CA SER A 151 -6.79 -8.56 3.59
C SER A 151 -6.83 -9.70 4.60
N SER A 152 -5.72 -9.98 5.29
CA SER A 152 -5.65 -11.03 6.31
C SER A 152 -6.52 -10.70 7.50
N ALA A 153 -6.41 -9.48 8.02
CA ALA A 153 -7.19 -9.00 9.13
C ALA A 153 -8.67 -9.05 8.78
N LEU A 154 -9.05 -8.51 7.62
CA LEU A 154 -10.45 -8.49 7.16
C LEU A 154 -11.06 -9.88 7.02
N LEU A 155 -10.38 -10.78 6.31
CA LEU A 155 -10.82 -12.17 6.17
C LEU A 155 -10.86 -12.88 7.52
N GLY A 156 -9.90 -12.60 8.40
CA GLY A 156 -9.86 -13.14 9.76
C GLY A 156 -11.05 -12.68 10.61
N ILE A 157 -11.41 -11.40 10.53
CA ILE A 157 -12.56 -10.84 11.25
C ILE A 157 -13.84 -11.53 10.79
N ILE A 158 -14.04 -11.63 9.48
CA ILE A 158 -15.22 -12.29 8.89
C ILE A 158 -15.35 -13.74 9.36
N VAL A 159 -14.25 -14.50 9.31
CA VAL A 159 -14.25 -15.93 9.67
C VAL A 159 -14.53 -16.19 11.16
N ASN A 160 -14.18 -15.27 12.06
CA ASN A 160 -14.23 -15.54 13.51
C ASN A 160 -15.46 -14.95 14.22
N ILE A 161 -16.33 -14.22 13.51
CA ILE A 161 -17.49 -13.51 14.10
C ILE A 161 -18.79 -14.03 13.48
N ASP A 162 -19.71 -14.54 14.32
CA ASP A 162 -20.98 -15.14 13.87
C ASP A 162 -21.96 -14.14 13.25
N ARG A 163 -21.71 -12.83 13.41
CA ARG A 163 -22.54 -11.77 12.83
C ARG A 163 -22.45 -11.69 11.31
N PHE A 164 -21.47 -12.34 10.70
CA PHE A 164 -21.39 -12.47 9.26
C PHE A 164 -22.15 -13.72 8.78
N PRO A 165 -22.82 -13.69 7.61
CA PRO A 165 -23.51 -14.87 7.08
C PRO A 165 -22.56 -16.05 6.89
N ALA A 166 -23.02 -17.27 7.21
CA ALA A 166 -22.19 -18.48 7.16
C ALA A 166 -21.55 -18.71 5.77
N ILE A 167 -22.27 -18.38 4.69
CA ILE A 167 -21.75 -18.47 3.33
C ILE A 167 -20.57 -17.51 3.08
N VAL A 168 -20.65 -16.28 3.59
CA VAL A 168 -19.57 -15.29 3.52
C VAL A 168 -18.37 -15.72 4.35
N GLN A 169 -18.59 -16.31 5.53
CA GLN A 169 -17.52 -16.89 6.34
C GLN A 169 -16.81 -18.03 5.61
N ALA A 170 -17.56 -18.91 4.95
CA ALA A 170 -17.01 -20.02 4.18
C ALA A 170 -16.15 -19.54 3.01
N ASP A 171 -16.61 -18.53 2.28
CA ASP A 171 -15.84 -17.95 1.16
C ASP A 171 -14.62 -17.17 1.64
N ALA A 172 -14.74 -16.39 2.73
CA ALA A 172 -13.60 -15.73 3.35
C ALA A 172 -12.53 -16.74 3.81
N LYS A 173 -12.95 -17.89 4.35
CA LYS A 173 -12.04 -18.99 4.72
C LYS A 173 -11.32 -19.56 3.49
N LYS A 174 -12.04 -19.81 2.39
CA LYS A 174 -11.44 -20.29 1.12
C LYS A 174 -10.46 -19.28 0.53
N ILE A 175 -10.81 -17.99 0.48
CA ILE A 175 -9.91 -16.94 -0.01
C ILE A 175 -8.66 -16.87 0.86
N ARG A 176 -8.81 -16.92 2.18
CA ARG A 176 -7.67 -16.94 3.10
C ARG A 176 -6.73 -18.12 2.84
N SER A 177 -7.26 -19.35 2.73
CA SER A 177 -6.45 -20.55 2.58
C SER A 177 -5.86 -20.72 1.17
N ASN A 178 -6.64 -20.38 0.13
CA ASN A 178 -6.30 -20.73 -1.25
C ASN A 178 -5.66 -19.58 -2.02
N ILE A 179 -5.87 -18.34 -1.59
CA ILE A 179 -5.40 -17.13 -2.29
C ILE A 179 -4.43 -16.33 -1.40
N ARG A 180 -4.91 -15.74 -0.30
CA ARG A 180 -4.12 -14.79 0.51
C ARG A 180 -2.88 -15.44 1.10
N ASN A 181 -3.01 -16.61 1.73
CA ASN A 181 -1.88 -17.28 2.36
C ASN A 181 -0.81 -17.70 1.32
N PRO A 182 -1.16 -18.41 0.23
CA PRO A 182 -0.20 -18.69 -0.84
C PRO A 182 0.38 -17.43 -1.49
N TRP A 183 -0.35 -16.32 -1.49
CA TRP A 183 0.16 -15.05 -2.03
C TRP A 183 1.22 -14.43 -1.11
N ALA A 184 1.00 -14.47 0.20
CA ALA A 184 1.94 -13.97 1.20
C ALA A 184 3.21 -14.85 1.34
N HIS A 185 3.14 -16.12 0.94
CA HIS A 185 4.27 -17.04 0.90
C HIS A 185 4.70 -17.23 -0.56
N CYS A 186 5.59 -16.35 -1.04
CA CYS A 186 5.96 -16.16 -2.46
C CYS A 186 6.58 -17.38 -3.18
N ASP A 187 5.86 -18.49 -3.28
CA ASP A 187 6.15 -19.59 -4.19
C ASP A 187 5.47 -19.32 -5.53
N PHE A 188 6.21 -18.75 -6.48
CA PHE A 188 5.68 -18.42 -7.80
C PHE A 188 5.23 -19.65 -8.58
N SER A 189 5.83 -20.82 -8.34
CA SER A 189 5.49 -22.05 -9.06
C SER A 189 4.05 -22.52 -8.78
N ALA A 190 3.51 -22.17 -7.61
CA ALA A 190 2.13 -22.44 -7.24
C ALA A 190 1.12 -21.66 -8.12
N TRP A 191 1.52 -20.58 -8.79
CA TRP A 191 0.63 -19.69 -9.56
C TRP A 191 0.43 -20.17 -11.00
N THR A 192 -0.20 -21.34 -11.10
CA THR A 192 -0.63 -21.93 -12.37
C THR A 192 -1.81 -21.16 -12.99
N ALA A 193 -2.10 -21.43 -14.27
CA ALA A 193 -3.28 -20.87 -14.93
C ALA A 193 -4.58 -21.26 -14.20
N THR A 194 -4.69 -22.52 -13.77
CA THR A 194 -5.84 -23.02 -13.00
C THR A 194 -6.00 -22.27 -11.68
N LYS A 195 -4.93 -22.15 -10.89
CA LYS A 195 -4.98 -21.41 -9.60
C LYS A 195 -5.38 -19.95 -9.81
N TYR A 196 -4.87 -19.32 -10.87
CA TYR A 196 -5.24 -17.96 -11.24
C TYR A 196 -6.74 -17.84 -11.54
N THR A 197 -7.28 -18.69 -12.42
CA THR A 197 -8.72 -18.70 -12.75
C THR A 197 -9.58 -18.97 -11.53
N ASP A 198 -9.22 -19.96 -10.70
CA ASP A 198 -9.97 -20.31 -9.50
C ASP A 198 -9.92 -19.19 -8.45
N SER A 199 -8.82 -18.44 -8.38
CA SER A 199 -8.71 -17.28 -7.50
C SER A 199 -9.74 -16.21 -7.86
N PHE A 200 -9.90 -15.90 -9.14
CA PHE A 200 -10.92 -14.93 -9.59
C PHE A 200 -12.34 -15.43 -9.38
N LYS A 201 -12.61 -16.73 -9.60
CA LYS A 201 -13.93 -17.32 -9.31
C LYS A 201 -14.27 -17.20 -7.82
N LEU A 202 -13.33 -17.53 -6.94
CA LEU A 202 -13.54 -17.42 -5.49
C LEU A 202 -13.73 -15.96 -5.04
N MET A 203 -12.95 -15.03 -5.58
CA MET A 203 -13.14 -13.60 -5.30
C MET A 203 -14.51 -13.10 -5.78
N GLY A 204 -14.92 -13.44 -7.00
CA GLY A 204 -16.23 -13.08 -7.53
C GLY A 204 -17.38 -13.68 -6.71
N GLN A 205 -17.26 -14.95 -6.33
CA GLN A 205 -18.27 -15.62 -5.49
C GLN A 205 -18.43 -14.93 -4.13
N LEU A 206 -17.33 -14.53 -3.48
CA LEU A 206 -17.40 -13.74 -2.26
C LEU A 206 -18.20 -12.45 -2.49
N ILE A 207 -17.89 -11.68 -3.54
CA ILE A 207 -18.55 -10.41 -3.86
C ILE A 207 -20.07 -10.60 -4.00
N THR A 208 -20.51 -11.59 -4.77
CA THR A 208 -21.94 -11.90 -4.91
C THR A 208 -22.59 -12.29 -3.59
N ASN A 209 -21.87 -13.00 -2.72
CA ASN A 209 -22.40 -13.40 -1.41
C ASN A 209 -22.41 -12.27 -0.37
N LEU A 210 -21.71 -11.14 -0.60
CA LEU A 210 -21.79 -9.95 0.25
C LEU A 210 -23.15 -9.26 0.16
N ARG A 211 -23.94 -9.51 -0.91
CA ARG A 211 -25.25 -8.89 -1.18
C ARG A 211 -25.16 -7.37 -1.19
N LEU A 212 -24.21 -6.83 -1.96
CA LEU A 212 -24.08 -5.40 -2.21
C LEU A 212 -25.26 -4.91 -3.07
N SER A 213 -25.36 -3.60 -3.31
CA SER A 213 -26.30 -3.12 -4.32
C SER A 213 -25.90 -3.64 -5.71
N ASN A 214 -26.88 -3.88 -6.58
CA ASN A 214 -26.62 -4.36 -7.95
C ASN A 214 -25.57 -3.50 -8.69
N ARG A 215 -25.60 -2.17 -8.45
CA ARG A 215 -24.65 -1.24 -9.06
C ARG A 215 -23.22 -1.48 -8.55
N GLU A 216 -23.05 -1.58 -7.24
CA GLU A 216 -21.73 -1.81 -6.63
C GLU A 216 -21.18 -3.19 -6.99
N GLU A 217 -22.01 -4.24 -6.87
CA GLU A 217 -21.64 -5.61 -7.23
C GLU A 217 -21.16 -5.69 -8.69
N ASN A 218 -21.96 -5.19 -9.63
CA ASN A 218 -21.60 -5.21 -11.05
C ASN A 218 -20.33 -4.41 -11.34
N SER A 219 -20.11 -3.29 -10.66
CA SER A 219 -18.89 -2.50 -10.79
C SER A 219 -17.67 -3.30 -10.36
N ILE A 220 -17.72 -3.94 -9.19
CA ILE A 220 -16.60 -4.70 -8.61
C ILE A 220 -16.33 -5.96 -9.42
N LEU A 221 -17.39 -6.70 -9.82
CA LEU A 221 -17.25 -7.88 -10.67
C LEU A 221 -16.69 -7.52 -12.06
N GLY A 222 -17.11 -6.40 -12.62
CA GLY A 222 -16.55 -5.86 -13.86
C GLY A 222 -15.06 -5.54 -13.74
N GLU A 223 -14.64 -4.93 -12.64
CA GLU A 223 -13.23 -4.63 -12.37
C GLU A 223 -12.40 -5.92 -12.19
N LEU A 224 -12.91 -6.89 -11.41
CA LEU A 224 -12.27 -8.20 -11.27
C LEU A 224 -12.12 -8.90 -12.62
N ASN A 225 -13.16 -8.87 -13.47
CA ASN A 225 -13.10 -9.48 -14.80
C ASN A 225 -12.10 -8.76 -15.72
N ARG A 226 -12.04 -7.43 -15.64
CA ARG A 226 -11.06 -6.62 -16.38
C ARG A 226 -9.64 -7.01 -16.00
N TRP A 227 -9.34 -7.17 -14.71
CA TRP A 227 -8.03 -7.63 -14.23
C TRP A 227 -7.76 -9.10 -14.57
N ALA A 228 -8.76 -9.98 -14.46
CA ALA A 228 -8.63 -11.39 -14.81
C ALA A 228 -8.18 -11.55 -16.27
N THR A 229 -8.79 -10.77 -17.16
CA THR A 229 -8.57 -10.83 -18.62
C THR A 229 -7.30 -10.10 -19.04
N ASN A 230 -7.13 -8.86 -18.57
CA ASN A 230 -6.12 -7.94 -19.10
C ASN A 230 -4.94 -7.69 -18.16
N GLY A 231 -5.00 -8.16 -16.91
CA GLY A 231 -4.03 -7.81 -15.87
C GLY A 231 -2.58 -8.15 -16.24
N LYS A 232 -2.35 -9.27 -16.94
CA LYS A 232 -1.02 -9.64 -17.42
C LYS A 232 -0.47 -8.66 -18.47
N ASN A 233 -1.33 -8.14 -19.34
CA ASN A 233 -0.96 -7.16 -20.36
C ASN A 233 -0.67 -5.80 -19.72
N PHE A 234 -1.46 -5.40 -18.72
CA PHE A 234 -1.20 -4.20 -17.91
C PHE A 234 0.19 -4.24 -17.27
N LEU A 235 0.63 -5.39 -16.77
CA LEU A 235 1.96 -5.57 -16.18
C LEU A 235 3.09 -5.58 -17.21
N SER A 236 2.83 -6.03 -18.44
CA SER A 236 3.81 -6.02 -19.53
C SER A 236 3.92 -4.66 -20.23
N GLY A 237 3.06 -3.69 -19.90
CA GLY A 237 2.94 -2.43 -20.64
C GLY A 237 2.36 -2.60 -22.05
N THR A 238 1.98 -3.82 -22.43
CA THR A 238 1.38 -4.12 -23.74
C THR A 238 -0.07 -3.63 -23.73
N GLY A 239 -0.33 -2.52 -24.41
CA GLY A 239 -1.63 -1.85 -24.43
C GLY A 239 -1.66 -0.47 -23.76
N LEU A 240 -0.51 0.05 -23.29
CA LEU A 240 -0.33 1.50 -23.23
C LEU A 240 -0.21 1.98 -24.68
N ASP A 241 -1.13 2.85 -25.10
CA ASP A 241 -1.08 3.44 -26.43
C ASP A 241 0.29 4.08 -26.64
N VAL A 242 0.93 3.82 -27.78
CA VAL A 242 2.20 4.46 -28.15
C VAL A 242 2.04 5.98 -28.08
N GLU A 243 0.85 6.49 -28.41
CA GLU A 243 0.51 7.91 -28.28
C GLU A 243 0.56 8.43 -26.84
N ILE A 244 0.18 7.63 -25.84
CA ILE A 244 0.22 8.04 -24.43
C ILE A 244 1.67 8.11 -23.95
N VAL A 245 2.48 7.11 -24.32
CA VAL A 245 3.90 7.07 -23.96
C VAL A 245 4.67 8.19 -24.66
N ASP A 246 4.38 8.45 -25.92
CA ASP A 246 4.96 9.57 -26.68
C ASP A 246 4.46 10.92 -26.18
N GLY A 247 3.21 11.03 -25.75
CA GLY A 247 2.66 12.20 -25.09
C GLY A 247 3.39 12.53 -23.77
N PHE A 248 3.63 11.52 -22.92
CA PHE A 248 4.44 11.69 -21.71
C PHE A 248 5.89 12.05 -22.02
N ARG A 249 6.49 11.45 -23.05
CA ARG A 249 7.85 11.78 -23.52
C ARG A 249 7.94 13.21 -24.04
N GLN A 250 6.93 13.68 -24.78
CA GLN A 250 6.88 15.03 -25.32
C GLN A 250 6.69 16.07 -24.21
N GLN A 251 5.78 15.81 -23.25
CA GLN A 251 5.57 16.72 -22.12
C GLN A 251 6.79 16.78 -21.20
N THR A 252 7.46 15.66 -20.94
CA THR A 252 8.71 15.66 -20.17
C THR A 252 9.84 16.40 -20.90
N HIS A 253 9.93 16.30 -22.23
CA HIS A 253 10.87 17.09 -23.03
C HIS A 253 10.60 18.60 -22.93
N ILE A 254 9.34 19.03 -23.09
CA ILE A 254 8.94 20.44 -22.98
C ILE A 254 9.25 20.99 -21.58
N LEU A 255 8.95 20.20 -20.53
CA LEU A 255 9.22 20.59 -19.15
C LEU A 255 10.73 20.71 -18.89
N SER A 256 11.53 19.79 -19.46
CA SER A 256 13.00 19.84 -19.38
C SER A 256 13.55 21.11 -20.03
N GLU A 257 13.07 21.49 -21.21
CA GLU A 257 13.50 22.74 -21.86
C GLU A 257 13.08 23.98 -21.08
N TYR A 258 11.90 23.96 -20.47
CA TYR A 258 11.41 25.06 -19.64
C TYR A 258 12.30 25.24 -18.40
N VAL A 259 12.60 24.14 -17.69
CA VAL A 259 13.51 24.15 -16.53
C VAL A 259 14.89 24.65 -16.95
N GLN A 260 15.43 24.18 -18.09
CA GLN A 260 16.72 24.64 -18.60
C GLN A 260 16.73 26.16 -18.86
N ARG A 261 15.67 26.70 -19.48
CA ARG A 261 15.52 28.13 -19.74
C ARG A 261 15.44 28.94 -18.44
N VAL A 262 14.67 28.46 -17.46
CA VAL A 262 14.58 29.11 -16.14
C VAL A 262 15.94 29.14 -15.46
N CYS A 263 16.66 28.02 -15.42
CA CYS A 263 18.03 27.96 -14.88
C CYS A 263 18.95 28.98 -15.56
N THR A 264 18.99 29.03 -16.90
CA THR A 264 19.83 30.00 -17.62
C THR A 264 19.46 31.45 -17.34
N ARG A 265 18.18 31.75 -17.15
CA ARG A 265 17.70 33.10 -16.83
C ARG A 265 18.12 33.50 -15.41
N THR A 266 17.97 32.59 -14.45
CA THR A 266 18.41 32.81 -13.06
C THR A 266 19.92 33.00 -12.98
N ASP A 267 20.72 32.23 -13.72
CA ASP A 267 22.17 32.39 -13.80
C ASP A 267 22.55 33.78 -14.35
N SER A 268 21.90 34.23 -15.41
CA SER A 268 22.14 35.57 -15.98
C SER A 268 21.82 36.70 -15.01
N GLN A 269 20.75 36.56 -14.22
CA GLN A 269 20.37 37.55 -13.21
C GLN A 269 21.37 37.56 -12.05
N PHE A 270 21.85 36.39 -11.64
CA PHE A 270 22.86 36.27 -10.59
C PHE A 270 24.19 36.89 -11.00
N ASP A 271 24.66 36.63 -12.24
CA ASP A 271 25.88 37.24 -12.77
C ASP A 271 25.75 38.77 -12.87
N THR A 272 24.56 39.29 -13.20
CA THR A 272 24.29 40.74 -13.23
C THR A 272 24.38 41.35 -11.84
N VAL A 273 23.72 40.75 -10.84
CA VAL A 273 23.74 41.22 -9.45
C VAL A 273 25.14 41.12 -8.84
N GLN A 274 25.89 40.06 -9.14
CA GLN A 274 27.26 39.88 -8.66
C GLN A 274 28.18 40.97 -9.22
N LYS A 275 28.00 41.35 -10.49
CA LYS A 275 28.76 42.43 -11.13
C LYS A 275 28.45 43.78 -10.47
N GLU A 276 27.17 44.09 -10.27
CA GLU A 276 26.74 45.32 -9.59
C GLU A 276 27.28 45.42 -8.15
N LEU A 277 27.28 44.31 -7.40
CA LEU A 277 27.87 44.25 -6.06
C LEU A 277 29.38 44.52 -6.06
N THR A 278 30.11 43.94 -7.01
CA THR A 278 31.56 44.14 -7.14
C THR A 278 31.88 45.59 -7.51
N ASP A 279 31.06 46.19 -8.39
CA ASP A 279 31.20 47.59 -8.79
C ASP A 279 30.93 48.53 -7.58
N LEU A 280 29.93 48.24 -6.74
CA LEU A 280 29.64 49.00 -5.51
C LEU A 280 30.74 48.88 -4.44
N GLU A 281 31.29 47.68 -4.25
CA GLU A 281 32.42 47.45 -3.32
C GLU A 281 33.70 48.19 -3.77
N SER A 282 33.88 48.39 -5.07
CA SER A 282 34.99 49.18 -5.62
C SER A 282 34.83 50.69 -5.39
N VAL A 283 33.59 51.18 -5.30
CA VAL A 283 33.26 52.60 -5.07
C VAL A 283 33.31 52.96 -3.58
N SER A 284 33.03 52.01 -2.67
CA SER A 284 33.05 52.24 -1.21
C SER A 284 34.45 52.17 -0.57
N ASN A 285 35.49 51.81 -1.34
CA ASN A 285 36.90 51.73 -0.89
C ASN A 285 37.75 52.92 -1.37
N ILE A 286 37.12 54.07 -1.67
CA ILE A 286 37.74 55.36 -1.97
C ILE A 286 37.30 56.37 -0.91
#